data_AF-N9R777-F1
#
_entry.id   AF-N9R777-F1
#
_cell.length_a   1.000
_cell.length_b   1.000
_cell.length_c   1.000
_cell.angle_alpha   90.00
_cell.angle_beta   90.00
_cell.angle_gamma   90.00
#
_symmetry.space_group_name_H-M   'P 1'
#
loop_
_entity.id
_entity.type
_entity.pdbx_description
1 polymer ?
#
loop_
_entity_poly.entity_id
_entity_poly.type
_entity_poly.pdbx_seq_one_letter_code
_entity_poly.pdbx_strand_id
1 'polypeptide(L)'
;MKPILQKLAQPFTQKLIVSKAQIRRCLIQTPFYASIPIYFIFVAFFAPDNYFSIEILKVFYEVFLVVLYIALIYFILVFLPTYFVQLLLRKYQVLYFFSIMAYALLFTVVVPSLIIILNTAQINIISFRFFLIFCCFSLTFAITNWILLLRSIHKAQTSSKLKFPN
;
A
#
# COMPACT_ATOMS: atom_id res chain seq x y z
N MET A 1 -3.18 0.19 31.99
CA MET A 1 -3.57 -0.18 30.62
C MET A 1 -3.57 -1.71 30.53
N LYS A 2 -4.69 -2.37 30.18
CA LYS A 2 -4.82 -3.84 30.25
C LYS A 2 -3.70 -4.54 29.43
N PRO A 3 -3.09 -5.64 29.90
CA PRO A 3 -2.00 -6.35 29.19
C PRO A 3 -2.40 -6.82 27.78
N ILE A 4 -3.69 -7.04 27.54
CA ILE A 4 -4.27 -7.35 26.24
C ILE A 4 -4.14 -6.18 25.25
N LEU A 5 -4.40 -4.94 25.72
CA LEU A 5 -4.23 -3.72 24.92
C LEU A 5 -2.76 -3.51 24.55
N GLN A 6 -1.84 -3.86 25.45
CA GLN A 6 -0.40 -3.78 25.19
C GLN A 6 0.04 -4.78 24.11
N LYS A 7 -0.44 -6.03 24.16
CA LYS A 7 -0.20 -7.04 23.11
C LYS A 7 -0.78 -6.63 21.76
N LEU A 8 -1.96 -6.00 21.74
CA LEU A 8 -2.60 -5.51 20.50
C LEU A 8 -1.91 -4.26 19.93
N ALA A 9 -1.36 -3.39 20.76
CA ALA A 9 -0.63 -2.19 20.34
C ALA A 9 0.81 -2.50 19.90
N GLN A 10 1.36 -3.64 20.34
CA GLN A 10 2.74 -4.05 20.10
C GLN A 10 3.16 -4.04 18.62
N PRO A 11 2.33 -4.49 17.65
CA PRO A 11 2.68 -4.37 16.24
C PRO A 11 2.90 -2.90 15.86
N PHE A 12 1.98 -2.01 16.21
CA PHE A 12 2.01 -0.60 15.76
C PHE A 12 3.15 0.23 16.38
N THR A 13 3.59 -0.12 17.59
CA THR A 13 4.70 0.57 18.28
C THR A 13 6.06 -0.10 18.05
N GLN A 14 6.07 -1.30 17.47
CA GLN A 14 7.31 -2.03 17.22
C GLN A 14 8.16 -1.35 16.14
N LYS A 15 9.43 -1.14 16.48
CA LYS A 15 10.47 -0.70 15.56
C LYS A 15 10.82 -1.83 14.60
N LEU A 16 10.76 -1.58 13.30
CA LEU A 16 11.18 -2.57 12.31
C LEU A 16 12.68 -2.50 12.03
N ILE A 17 13.35 -3.62 12.31
CA ILE A 17 14.74 -3.85 11.91
C ILE A 17 14.71 -4.68 10.62
N VAL A 18 14.67 -3.98 9.48
CA VAL A 18 14.62 -4.59 8.14
C VAL A 18 15.88 -4.26 7.35
N SER A 19 16.31 -5.19 6.50
CA SER A 19 17.42 -5.00 5.55
C SER A 19 16.97 -4.28 4.28
N LYS A 20 17.92 -3.69 3.53
CA LYS A 20 17.62 -3.04 2.24
C LYS A 20 16.95 -4.00 1.24
N ALA A 21 17.37 -5.28 1.27
CA ALA A 21 16.81 -6.32 0.41
C ALA A 21 15.36 -6.67 0.80
N GLN A 22 15.05 -6.74 2.10
CA GLN A 22 13.68 -6.96 2.57
C GLN A 22 12.76 -5.80 2.20
N ILE A 23 13.21 -4.55 2.39
CA ILE A 23 12.47 -3.35 1.97
C ILE A 23 12.13 -3.42 0.47
N ARG A 24 13.14 -3.66 -0.38
CA ARG A 24 12.93 -3.74 -1.83
C ARG A 24 11.93 -4.84 -2.20
N ARG A 25 12.07 -6.04 -1.64
CA ARG A 25 11.15 -7.16 -1.91
C ARG A 25 9.72 -6.85 -1.48
N CYS A 26 9.53 -6.28 -0.30
CA CYS A 26 8.20 -5.93 0.20
C CYS A 26 7.55 -4.87 -0.67
N LEU A 27 8.29 -3.83 -1.07
CA LEU A 27 7.76 -2.77 -1.94
C LEU A 27 7.39 -3.26 -3.34
N ILE A 28 8.15 -4.20 -3.92
CA ILE A 28 7.80 -4.79 -5.23
C ILE A 28 6.51 -5.61 -5.12
N GLN A 29 6.31 -6.31 -4.01
CA GLN A 29 5.13 -7.15 -3.78
C GLN A 29 3.89 -6.34 -3.36
N THR A 30 4.08 -5.21 -2.69
CA THR A 30 3.00 -4.39 -2.15
C THR A 30 1.91 -4.03 -3.16
N PRO A 31 2.18 -3.50 -4.37
CA PRO A 31 1.12 -3.13 -5.30
C PRO A 31 0.25 -4.34 -5.67
N PHE A 32 0.86 -5.51 -5.93
CA PHE A 32 0.11 -6.73 -6.24
C PHE A 32 -0.81 -7.18 -5.09
N TYR A 33 -0.31 -7.18 -3.86
CA TYR A 33 -1.11 -7.56 -2.69
C TYR A 33 -2.14 -6.49 -2.30
N ALA A 34 -1.88 -5.21 -2.57
CA ALA A 34 -2.82 -4.12 -2.31
C ALA A 34 -3.94 -4.07 -3.36
N SER A 35 -3.65 -4.43 -4.62
CA SER A 35 -4.64 -4.48 -5.69
C SER A 35 -5.78 -5.47 -5.42
N ILE A 36 -5.51 -6.59 -4.75
CA ILE A 36 -6.52 -7.63 -4.46
C ILE A 36 -7.69 -7.07 -3.63
N PRO A 37 -7.48 -6.58 -2.38
CA PRO A 37 -8.59 -6.04 -1.58
C PRO A 37 -9.25 -4.83 -2.23
N ILE A 38 -8.48 -3.98 -2.94
CA ILE A 38 -9.04 -2.81 -3.64
C ILE A 38 -10.00 -3.24 -4.75
N TYR A 39 -9.61 -4.26 -5.52
CA TYR A 39 -10.46 -4.82 -6.58
C TYR A 39 -11.81 -5.27 -6.01
N PHE A 40 -11.82 -6.04 -4.93
CA PHE A 40 -13.07 -6.48 -4.29
C PHE A 40 -13.90 -5.33 -3.75
N ILE A 41 -13.27 -4.32 -3.14
CA ILE A 41 -13.97 -3.12 -2.66
C ILE A 41 -14.62 -2.36 -3.81
N PHE A 42 -13.91 -2.17 -4.94
CA PHE A 42 -14.45 -1.45 -6.09
C PHE A 42 -15.54 -2.23 -6.78
N VAL A 43 -15.38 -3.54 -6.97
CA VAL A 43 -16.46 -4.39 -7.48
C VAL A 43 -17.70 -4.24 -6.61
N ALA A 44 -17.58 -4.34 -5.28
CA ALA A 44 -18.73 -4.22 -4.38
C ALA A 44 -19.40 -2.84 -4.46
N PHE A 45 -18.63 -1.78 -4.70
CA PHE A 45 -19.15 -0.41 -4.78
C PHE A 45 -19.78 -0.05 -6.14
N PHE A 46 -19.28 -0.65 -7.22
CA PHE A 46 -19.75 -0.40 -8.59
C PHE A 46 -20.66 -1.52 -9.13
N ALA A 47 -20.91 -2.56 -8.35
CA ALA A 47 -21.82 -3.63 -8.73
C ALA A 47 -23.24 -3.06 -8.93
N PRO A 48 -23.91 -3.36 -10.06
CA PRO A 48 -25.32 -3.04 -10.24
C PRO A 48 -26.17 -3.83 -9.24
N ASP A 49 -27.35 -3.31 -8.91
CA ASP A 49 -28.32 -3.96 -8.02
C ASP A 49 -28.73 -5.37 -8.51
N ASN A 50 -28.62 -5.61 -9.83
CA ASN A 50 -28.85 -6.90 -10.47
C ASN A 50 -27.53 -7.68 -10.67
N TYR A 51 -27.13 -8.42 -9.65
CA TYR A 51 -25.86 -9.18 -9.59
C TYR A 51 -25.67 -10.28 -10.67
N PHE A 52 -26.73 -10.68 -11.39
CA PHE A 52 -26.72 -11.76 -12.39
C PHE A 52 -26.88 -11.31 -13.85
N SER A 53 -26.60 -10.03 -14.15
CA SER A 53 -26.63 -9.47 -15.51
C SER A 53 -25.26 -9.58 -16.19
N ILE A 54 -25.21 -9.60 -17.53
CA ILE A 54 -23.96 -9.46 -18.33
C ILE A 54 -23.19 -8.19 -17.92
N GLU A 55 -23.91 -7.19 -17.41
CA GLU A 55 -23.36 -5.95 -16.87
C GLU A 55 -22.39 -6.17 -15.70
N ILE A 56 -22.59 -7.20 -14.86
CA ILE A 56 -21.65 -7.49 -13.75
C ILE A 56 -20.28 -7.89 -14.30
N LEU A 57 -20.24 -8.64 -15.40
CA LEU A 57 -19.01 -9.09 -16.06
C LEU A 57 -18.25 -7.91 -16.65
N LYS A 58 -18.98 -6.95 -17.23
CA LYS A 58 -18.41 -5.68 -17.69
C LYS A 58 -17.80 -4.87 -16.55
N VAL A 59 -18.50 -4.76 -15.41
CA VAL A 59 -17.98 -4.08 -14.22
C VAL A 59 -16.71 -4.75 -13.69
N PHE A 60 -16.69 -6.09 -13.58
CA PHE A 60 -15.48 -6.82 -13.18
C PHE A 60 -14.28 -6.48 -14.07
N TYR A 61 -14.48 -6.51 -15.40
CA TYR A 61 -13.43 -6.21 -16.37
C TYR A 61 -12.95 -4.75 -16.30
N GLU A 62 -13.88 -3.78 -16.25
CA GLU A 62 -13.52 -2.35 -16.17
C GLU A 62 -12.80 -2.03 -14.86
N VAL A 63 -13.28 -2.54 -13.73
CA VAL A 63 -12.63 -2.37 -12.42
C VAL A 63 -11.26 -3.01 -12.43
N PHE A 64 -11.09 -4.18 -13.04
CA PHE A 64 -9.79 -4.83 -13.18
C PHE A 64 -8.79 -3.92 -13.93
N LEU A 65 -9.20 -3.35 -15.07
CA LEU A 65 -8.36 -2.43 -15.84
C LEU A 65 -7.99 -1.18 -15.05
N VAL A 66 -8.94 -0.59 -14.31
CA VAL A 66 -8.69 0.60 -13.46
C VAL A 66 -7.68 0.28 -12.37
N VAL A 67 -7.84 -0.85 -11.67
CA VAL A 67 -6.91 -1.27 -10.60
C VAL A 67 -5.51 -1.53 -11.17
N LEU A 68 -5.41 -2.13 -12.35
CA LEU A 68 -4.13 -2.38 -13.02
C LEU A 68 -3.44 -1.08 -13.43
N TYR A 69 -4.20 -0.13 -13.97
CA TYR A 69 -3.69 1.20 -14.33
C TYR A 69 -3.16 1.96 -13.11
N ILE A 70 -3.91 1.98 -12.00
CA ILE A 70 -3.47 2.63 -10.77
C ILE A 70 -2.24 1.94 -10.18
N ALA A 71 -2.21 0.59 -10.18
CA ALA A 71 -1.05 -0.15 -9.70
C ALA A 71 0.23 0.18 -10.50
N LEU A 72 0.10 0.36 -11.81
CA LEU A 72 1.21 0.75 -12.68
C LEU A 72 1.67 2.19 -12.39
N ILE A 73 0.75 3.14 -12.20
CA ILE A 73 1.07 4.50 -11.75
C ILE A 73 1.83 4.46 -10.42
N TYR A 74 1.36 3.68 -9.45
CA TYR A 74 2.04 3.53 -8.16
C TYR A 74 3.43 2.90 -8.30
N PHE A 75 3.59 1.92 -9.19
CA PHE A 75 4.87 1.30 -9.43
C PHE A 75 5.89 2.28 -10.05
N ILE A 76 5.45 3.19 -10.93
CA ILE A 76 6.34 4.17 -11.57
C ILE A 76 6.59 5.37 -10.64
N LEU A 77 5.53 5.98 -10.11
CA LEU A 77 5.61 7.26 -9.40
C LEU A 77 5.86 7.10 -7.89
N VAL A 78 5.36 6.04 -7.27
CA VAL A 78 5.35 5.91 -5.79
C VAL A 78 6.44 4.97 -5.30
N PHE A 79 6.81 3.95 -6.09
CA PHE A 79 7.81 2.96 -5.71
C PHE A 79 9.17 3.58 -5.36
N LEU A 80 9.72 4.38 -6.27
CA LEU A 80 11.05 4.96 -6.12
C LEU A 80 11.12 5.93 -4.91
N PRO A 81 10.23 6.93 -4.77
CA PRO A 81 10.30 7.83 -3.63
C PRO A 81 9.97 7.11 -2.32
N THR A 82 9.05 6.14 -2.31
CA THR A 82 8.80 5.31 -1.12
C THR A 82 10.04 4.52 -0.71
N TYR A 83 10.74 3.93 -1.67
CA TYR A 83 11.98 3.19 -1.40
C TYR A 83 13.03 4.09 -0.75
N PHE A 84 13.25 5.30 -1.28
CA PHE A 84 14.19 6.26 -0.71
C PHE A 84 13.78 6.71 0.69
N VAL A 85 12.51 7.05 0.91
CA VAL A 85 11.99 7.43 2.23
C VAL A 85 12.18 6.29 3.23
N GLN A 86 11.88 5.05 2.85
CA GLN A 86 12.08 3.89 3.74
C GLN A 86 13.56 3.65 4.06
N LEU A 87 14.46 3.83 3.09
CA LEU A 87 15.90 3.76 3.35
C LEU A 87 16.37 4.87 4.30
N LEU A 88 15.82 6.08 4.15
CA LEU A 88 16.11 7.21 5.02
C LEU A 88 15.61 6.96 6.44
N LEU A 89 14.35 6.56 6.59
CA LEU A 89 13.74 6.19 7.87
C LEU A 89 14.50 5.05 8.56
N ARG A 90 14.99 4.08 7.78
CA ARG A 90 15.87 3.02 8.29
C ARG A 90 17.19 3.59 8.81
N LYS A 91 17.82 4.53 8.10
CA LYS A 91 19.08 5.17 8.52
C LYS A 91 18.92 5.90 9.86
N TYR A 92 17.82 6.62 10.04
CA TYR A 92 17.48 7.29 11.31
C TYR A 92 16.84 6.35 12.34
N GLN A 93 16.66 5.08 11.99
CA GLN A 93 16.03 4.06 12.82
C GLN A 93 14.59 4.39 13.29
N VAL A 94 13.85 5.16 12.50
CA VAL A 94 12.47 5.62 12.78
C VAL A 94 11.45 4.86 11.94
N LEU A 95 11.72 3.59 11.62
CA LEU A 95 10.82 2.78 10.78
C LEU A 95 9.74 2.13 11.65
N TYR A 96 8.71 2.92 11.95
CA TYR A 96 7.50 2.53 12.69
C TYR A 96 6.26 2.51 11.79
N PHE A 97 5.15 2.00 12.30
CA PHE A 97 3.87 1.97 11.58
C PHE A 97 3.44 3.38 11.17
N PHE A 98 3.48 4.31 12.12
CA PHE A 98 3.09 5.70 11.89
C PHE A 98 3.99 6.39 10.86
N SER A 99 5.28 6.06 10.81
CA SER A 99 6.18 6.59 9.79
C SER A 99 5.82 6.08 8.41
N ILE A 100 5.41 4.81 8.29
CA ILE A 100 4.92 4.23 7.04
C ILE A 100 3.61 4.88 6.60
N MET A 101 2.69 5.07 7.54
CA MET A 101 1.42 5.73 7.27
C MET A 101 1.60 7.20 6.86
N ALA A 102 2.48 7.93 7.55
CA ALA A 102 2.71 9.36 7.30
C ALA A 102 3.24 9.62 5.90
N TYR A 103 4.24 8.86 5.41
CA TYR A 103 4.71 9.07 4.05
C TYR A 103 3.68 8.61 3.01
N ALA A 104 2.87 7.59 3.31
CA ALA A 104 1.83 7.14 2.39
C ALA A 104 0.74 8.21 2.20
N LEU A 105 0.36 8.89 3.30
CA LEU A 105 -0.51 10.07 3.26
C LEU A 105 0.15 11.26 2.58
N LEU A 106 1.47 11.41 2.68
CA LEU A 106 2.17 12.44 1.92
C LEU A 106 2.09 12.14 0.41
N PHE A 107 2.30 10.87 0.01
CA PHE A 107 2.22 10.48 -1.39
C PHE A 107 0.78 10.48 -1.95
N THR A 108 -0.28 10.29 -1.14
CA THR A 108 -1.67 10.50 -1.59
C THR A 108 -1.96 11.92 -2.00
N VAL A 109 -1.27 12.89 -1.41
CA VAL A 109 -1.45 14.30 -1.77
C VAL A 109 -0.51 14.65 -2.91
N VAL A 110 0.77 14.29 -2.79
CA VAL A 110 1.81 14.69 -3.75
C VAL A 110 1.59 14.08 -5.13
N VAL A 111 1.26 12.79 -5.22
CA VAL A 111 1.17 12.10 -6.53
C VAL A 111 0.00 12.62 -7.37
N PRO A 112 -1.24 12.69 -6.86
CA PRO A 112 -2.33 13.31 -7.59
C PRO A 112 -2.07 14.80 -7.90
N SER A 113 -1.47 15.55 -6.97
CA SER A 113 -1.14 16.97 -7.20
C SER A 113 -0.12 17.15 -8.33
N LEU A 114 0.90 16.30 -8.41
CA LEU A 114 1.86 16.30 -9.51
C LEU A 114 1.19 15.97 -10.85
N ILE A 115 0.30 14.96 -10.88
CA ILE A 115 -0.46 14.62 -12.08
C ILE A 115 -1.33 15.80 -12.53
N ILE A 116 -1.99 16.50 -11.60
CA ILE A 116 -2.80 17.69 -11.88
C ILE A 116 -1.94 18.82 -12.49
N ILE A 117 -0.77 19.11 -11.89
CA ILE A 117 0.12 20.18 -12.36
C ILE A 117 0.71 19.85 -13.74
N LEU A 118 1.10 18.60 -13.98
CA LEU A 118 1.67 18.15 -15.26
C LEU A 118 0.62 18.08 -16.38
N ASN A 119 -0.66 17.88 -16.04
CA ASN A 119 -1.76 17.80 -17.00
C ASN A 119 -2.45 19.17 -17.25
N THR A 120 -1.68 20.26 -17.14
CA THR A 120 -2.14 21.67 -17.20
C THR A 120 -2.85 22.08 -18.50
N ALA A 121 -2.90 21.21 -19.52
CA ALA A 121 -3.70 21.43 -20.73
C ALA A 121 -5.16 20.94 -20.63
N GLN A 122 -5.51 20.13 -19.62
CA GLN A 122 -6.85 19.54 -19.42
C GLN A 122 -7.32 19.65 -17.95
N ILE A 123 -7.15 20.84 -17.36
CA ILE A 123 -7.39 21.19 -15.95
C ILE A 123 -8.79 20.81 -15.42
N ASN A 124 -9.74 20.40 -16.26
CA ASN A 124 -11.13 20.25 -15.88
C ASN A 124 -11.58 18.85 -15.37
N ILE A 125 -10.73 17.79 -15.38
CA ILE A 125 -11.26 16.41 -15.18
C ILE A 125 -10.33 15.43 -14.43
N ILE A 126 -9.60 15.85 -13.39
CA ILE A 126 -9.30 14.89 -12.31
C ILE A 126 -10.43 15.00 -11.32
N SER A 127 -11.51 14.27 -11.60
CA SER A 127 -12.72 14.27 -10.80
C SER A 127 -12.38 13.94 -9.34
N PHE A 128 -13.03 14.60 -8.38
CA PHE A 128 -12.90 14.31 -6.94
C PHE A 128 -12.97 12.80 -6.62
N ARG A 129 -13.74 12.04 -7.42
CA ARG A 129 -13.82 10.58 -7.35
C ARG A 129 -12.47 9.87 -7.58
N PHE A 130 -11.67 10.34 -8.53
CA PHE A 130 -10.34 9.80 -8.81
C PHE A 130 -9.37 10.07 -7.66
N PHE A 131 -9.44 11.26 -7.06
CA PHE A 131 -8.66 11.59 -5.86
C PHE A 131 -9.01 10.65 -4.69
N LEU A 132 -10.30 10.44 -4.42
CA LEU A 132 -10.76 9.50 -3.37
C LEU A 132 -10.26 8.07 -3.62
N ILE A 133 -10.34 7.59 -4.87
CA ILE A 133 -9.82 6.28 -5.29
C ILE A 133 -8.32 6.17 -5.01
N PHE A 134 -7.54 7.21 -5.31
CA PHE A 134 -6.10 7.26 -5.02
C PHE A 134 -5.81 7.24 -3.52
N CYS A 135 -6.61 7.92 -2.70
CA CYS A 135 -6.49 7.90 -1.25
C CYS A 135 -6.71 6.49 -0.69
N CYS A 136 -7.78 5.82 -1.11
CA CYS A 136 -8.05 4.43 -0.73
C CYS A 136 -6.88 3.51 -1.13
N PHE A 137 -6.36 3.69 -2.34
CA PHE A 137 -5.24 2.88 -2.84
C PHE A 137 -3.97 3.06 -1.99
N SER A 138 -3.60 4.28 -1.63
CA SER A 138 -2.40 4.50 -0.80
C SER A 138 -2.55 3.96 0.61
N LEU A 139 -3.74 4.08 1.21
CA LEU A 139 -3.98 3.56 2.54
C LEU A 139 -3.81 2.05 2.55
N THR A 140 -4.43 1.35 1.60
CA THR A 140 -4.27 -0.08 1.42
C THR A 140 -2.82 -0.45 1.11
N PHE A 141 -2.14 0.32 0.27
CA PHE A 141 -0.71 0.13 -0.02
C PHE A 141 0.16 0.22 1.24
N ALA A 142 -0.06 1.23 2.09
CA ALA A 142 0.69 1.43 3.33
C ALA A 142 0.49 0.26 4.30
N ILE A 143 -0.76 -0.16 4.48
CA ILE A 143 -1.13 -1.28 5.36
C ILE A 143 -0.52 -2.58 4.82
N THR A 144 -0.65 -2.85 3.52
CA THR A 144 -0.07 -4.04 2.90
C THR A 144 1.44 -4.07 3.03
N ASN A 145 2.12 -2.95 2.77
CA ASN A 145 3.58 -2.86 2.91
C ASN A 145 4.01 -3.12 4.36
N TRP A 146 3.29 -2.54 5.32
CA TRP A 146 3.51 -2.78 6.73
C TRP A 146 3.39 -4.27 7.10
N ILE A 147 2.31 -4.92 6.68
CA ILE A 147 2.06 -6.35 6.93
C ILE A 147 3.17 -7.21 6.31
N LEU A 148 3.58 -6.90 5.07
CA LEU A 148 4.66 -7.63 4.39
C LEU A 148 6.00 -7.47 5.12
N LEU A 149 6.32 -6.27 5.60
CA LEU A 149 7.54 -6.03 6.36
C LEU A 149 7.53 -6.78 7.69
N LEU A 150 6.41 -6.76 8.45
CA LEU A 150 6.26 -7.56 9.67
C LEU A 150 6.42 -9.05 9.40
N ARG A 151 5.76 -9.57 8.36
CA ARG A 151 5.88 -10.97 7.96
C ARG A 151 7.32 -11.34 7.61
N SER A 152 8.06 -10.43 6.96
CA SER A 152 9.46 -10.64 6.60
C SER A 152 10.38 -10.74 7.83
N ILE A 153 10.14 -9.94 8.87
CA ILE A 153 10.86 -10.00 10.14
C ILE A 153 10.53 -11.32 10.86
N HIS A 154 9.25 -11.65 10.97
CA HIS A 154 8.82 -12.84 11.69
C HIS A 154 9.39 -14.11 11.06
N LYS A 155 9.40 -14.18 9.72
CA LYS A 155 10.03 -15.28 8.97
C LYS A 155 11.54 -15.34 9.20
N ALA A 156 12.23 -14.21 9.27
CA ALA A 156 13.66 -14.16 9.57
C ALA A 156 13.98 -14.65 10.99
N GLN A 157 13.17 -14.26 11.99
CA GLN A 157 13.32 -14.69 13.37
C GLN A 157 13.03 -16.19 13.56
N THR A 158 12.02 -16.73 12.88
CA THR A 158 11.74 -18.17 12.90
C THR A 158 12.87 -18.95 12.25
N SER A 159 13.42 -18.45 11.13
CA SER A 159 14.57 -19.07 10.47
C SER A 159 15.86 -19.02 11.30
N SER A 160 16.06 -17.97 12.12
CA SER A 160 17.24 -17.90 13.00
C SER A 160 17.14 -18.84 14.19
N LYS A 161 15.92 -19.09 14.71
CA LYS A 161 15.69 -20.06 15.79
C LYS A 161 15.87 -21.51 15.36
N LEU A 162 15.80 -21.79 14.06
CA LEU A 162 16.01 -23.12 13.46
C LEU A 162 17.48 -23.43 13.15
N LYS A 163 18.41 -22.49 13.37
CA LYS A 163 19.85 -22.80 13.38
C LYS A 163 20.18 -23.45 14.72
N PHE A 164 20.30 -24.78 14.73
CA PHE A 164 20.75 -25.56 15.89
C PHE A 164 22.11 -25.05 16.40
N PRO A 165 22.36 -25.07 17.72
CA PRO A 165 23.71 -24.89 18.24
C PRO A 165 24.58 -26.04 17.73
N ASN A 166 25.78 -25.70 17.23
CA ASN A 166 26.84 -26.67 16.92
C ASN A 166 27.21 -27.48 18.16
#